data_AF-A0A2D6PA02-F1
#
_entry.id   AF-A0A2D6PA02-F1
#
_cell.length_a   1.000
_cell.length_b   1.000
_cell.length_c   1.000
_cell.angle_alpha   90.00
_cell.angle_beta   90.00
_cell.angle_gamma   90.00
#
_symmetry.space_group_name_H-M   'P 1'
#
loop_
_entity.id
_entity.type
_entity.pdbx_description
1 polymer ?
#
loop_
_entity_poly.entity_id
_entity_poly.type
_entity_poly.pdbx_seq_one_letter_code
_entity_poly.pdbx_strand_id
1 'polypeptide(L)' 'MHNLLSHNQLAGWKQSVERLTQTLDRSMEESDLLNDYYNCLIECDETQATCKRICRRMLN' A
#
# COMPACT_ATOMS: atom_id res chain seq x y z
N MET A 1 9.78 26.23 -30.82
CA MET A 1 9.89 25.93 -29.38
C MET A 1 10.65 24.62 -29.25
N HIS A 2 11.85 24.67 -28.67
CA HIS A 2 12.63 23.46 -28.43
C HIS A 2 12.33 22.96 -27.02
N ASN A 3 12.25 21.64 -26.86
CA ASN A 3 12.06 21.04 -25.54
C ASN A 3 13.23 21.46 -24.64
N LEU A 4 12.92 22.15 -23.53
CA LEU A 4 13.92 22.60 -22.54
C LEU A 4 14.44 21.43 -21.69
N LEU A 5 13.71 20.31 -21.68
CA LEU A 5 14.15 19.07 -21.07
C LEU A 5 14.92 18.23 -22.09
N SER A 6 16.11 17.79 -21.70
CA SER A 6 16.81 16.76 -22.46
C SER A 6 16.01 15.45 -22.45
N HIS A 7 16.14 14.68 -23.53
CA HIS A 7 15.51 13.36 -23.63
C HIS A 7 15.83 12.46 -22.42
N ASN A 8 17.07 12.52 -21.92
CA ASN A 8 17.50 11.73 -20.76
C ASN A 8 16.80 12.16 -19.47
N GLN A 9 16.56 13.47 -19.28
CA GLN A 9 15.80 13.97 -18.14
C GLN A 9 14.33 13.51 -18.20
N LEU A 10 13.72 13.52 -19.38
CA LEU A 10 12.35 13.05 -19.56
C LEU A 10 12.23 11.54 -19.30
N ALA A 11 13.19 10.75 -19.80
CA ALA A 11 13.26 9.32 -19.55
C ALA A 11 13.40 9.00 -18.06
N GLY A 12 14.27 9.73 -17.34
CA GLY A 12 14.41 9.61 -15.89
C GLY A 12 13.13 9.99 -15.15
N TRP A 13 12.44 11.05 -15.56
CA TRP A 13 11.15 11.45 -15.00
C TRP A 13 10.09 10.36 -15.15
N LYS A 14 9.98 9.78 -16.35
CA LYS A 14 9.03 8.69 -16.62
C LYS A 14 9.28 7.50 -15.71
N GLN A 15 10.54 7.10 -15.54
CA GLN A 15 10.90 5.98 -14.66
C GLN A 15 10.61 6.29 -13.18
N SER A 16 10.86 7.53 -12.72
CA SER A 16 10.55 7.94 -11.36
C SER A 16 9.06 7.93 -11.07
N VAL A 17 8.24 8.43 -12.00
CA VAL A 17 6.78 8.41 -11.86
C VAL A 17 6.26 6.97 -11.81
N GLU A 18 6.74 6.10 -12.70
CA GLU A 18 6.34 4.68 -12.71
C GLU A 18 6.64 3.98 -11.38
N ARG A 19 7.82 4.19 -10.80
CA ARG A 19 8.17 3.65 -9.48
C ARG A 19 7.31 4.23 -8.35
N LEU A 20 6.98 5.51 -8.45
CA LEU A 20 6.10 6.17 -7.47
C LEU A 20 4.70 5.56 -7.51
N THR A 21 4.15 5.35 -8.71
CA THR A 21 2.85 4.69 -8.90
C THR A 21 2.87 3.29 -8.30
N GLN A 22 3.87 2.47 -8.61
CA GLN A 22 4.01 1.13 -8.03
C GLN A 22 4.11 1.15 -6.49
N THR A 23 4.82 2.12 -5.93
CA THR A 23 4.95 2.28 -4.48
C THR A 23 3.61 2.68 -3.85
N LEU A 24 2.87 3.58 -4.50
CA LEU A 24 1.57 4.05 -4.04
C LEU A 24 0.55 2.91 -4.07
N ASP A 25 0.45 2.18 -5.18
CA ASP A 25 -0.48 1.07 -5.35
C ASP A 25 -0.26 0.01 -4.26
N ARG A 26 1.00 -0.40 -4.04
CA ARG A 26 1.35 -1.33 -2.96
C ARG A 26 0.99 -0.78 -1.58
N SER A 27 1.25 0.50 -1.34
CA SER A 27 0.94 1.12 -0.05
C SER A 27 -0.56 1.19 0.21
N MET A 28 -1.38 1.33 -0.83
CA MET A 28 -2.83 1.30 -0.73
C MET A 28 -3.32 -0.12 -0.41
N GLU A 29 -2.80 -1.14 -1.11
CA GLU A 29 -3.11 -2.55 -0.82
C GLU A 29 -2.73 -2.92 0.63
N GLU A 30 -1.53 -2.53 1.09
CA GLU A 30 -1.11 -2.74 2.47
C GLU A 30 -2.03 -2.02 3.48
N SER A 31 -2.49 -0.81 3.14
CA SER A 31 -3.43 -0.05 3.98
C SER A 31 -4.80 -0.72 4.08
N ASP A 32 -5.28 -1.32 3.00
CA ASP A 32 -6.57 -2.03 2.98
C ASP A 32 -6.51 -3.30 3.86
N LEU A 33 -5.42 -4.07 3.77
CA LEU A 33 -5.20 -5.23 4.65
C LEU A 33 -5.16 -4.85 6.14
N LEU A 34 -4.55 -3.71 6.47
CA LEU A 34 -4.54 -3.19 7.84
C LEU A 34 -5.94 -2.78 8.30
N ASN A 35 -6.70 -2.10 7.45
CA ASN A 35 -8.09 -1.74 7.75
C ASN A 35 -8.94 -2.98 8.03
N ASP A 36 -8.85 -4.01 7.19
CA ASP A 36 -9.54 -5.28 7.40
C ASP A 36 -9.15 -5.95 8.71
N TYR A 37 -7.85 -5.99 9.03
CA TYR A 37 -7.34 -6.52 10.29
C TYR A 37 -7.94 -5.79 11.51
N TYR A 38 -7.99 -4.46 11.49
CA TYR A 38 -8.55 -3.68 12.60
C TYR A 38 -10.07 -3.77 12.67
N ASN A 39 -10.77 -3.82 11.55
CA ASN A 39 -12.21 -4.06 11.51
C ASN A 39 -12.54 -5.42 12.16
N CYS A 40 -11.80 -6.47 11.82
CA CYS A 40 -11.93 -7.78 12.47
C CYS A 40 -11.70 -7.71 13.99
N LEU A 41 -10.70 -6.94 14.45
CA LEU A 41 -10.46 -6.77 15.89
C LEU A 41 -11.60 -6.05 16.61
N ILE A 42 -12.24 -5.08 15.96
CA ILE A 42 -13.36 -4.30 16.50
C ILE A 42 -14.62 -5.18 16.60
N GLU A 43 -14.84 -6.04 15.62
CA GLU A 43 -16.03 -6.91 15.55
C GLU A 43 -15.91 -8.18 16.39
N CYS A 44 -14.70 -8.56 16.81
CA CYS A 44 -14.45 -9.78 17.55
C CYS A 44 -14.90 -9.68 19.02
N ASP A 45 -15.70 -10.66 19.47
CA ASP A 45 -16.28 -10.75 20.81
C ASP A 45 -15.48 -11.64 21.78
N GLU A 46 -14.33 -12.14 21.35
CA GLU A 46 -13.42 -12.97 22.13
C GLU A 46 -12.40 -12.16 22.94
N THR A 47 -11.54 -12.86 23.68
CA THR A 47 -10.38 -12.21 24.32
C THR A 47 -9.44 -11.58 23.30
N GLN A 48 -8.77 -10.48 23.67
CA GLN A 48 -7.84 -9.76 22.79
C GLN A 48 -6.77 -10.67 22.16
N ALA A 49 -6.23 -11.62 22.92
CA ALA A 49 -5.22 -12.57 22.43
C ALA A 49 -5.80 -13.51 21.37
N THR A 50 -7.06 -13.94 21.56
CA THR A 50 -7.76 -14.82 20.61
C THR A 50 -8.13 -14.06 19.35
N CYS A 51 -8.69 -12.84 19.47
CA CYS A 51 -9.00 -11.99 18.32
C CYS A 51 -7.76 -11.68 17.48
N LYS A 52 -6.62 -11.32 18.10
CA LYS A 52 -5.35 -11.11 17.37
C LYS A 52 -4.93 -12.35 16.58
N ARG A 53 -5.12 -13.55 17.15
CA ARG A 53 -4.80 -14.82 16.46
C ARG A 53 -5.73 -15.10 15.29
N ILE A 54 -7.03 -14.82 15.44
CA ILE A 54 -8.04 -15.00 14.38
C ILE A 54 -7.81 -13.99 13.24
N CYS A 55 -7.73 -12.70 13.58
CA CYS A 55 -7.65 -11.61 12.60
C CYS A 55 -6.31 -11.57 11.86
N ARG A 56 -5.24 -12.14 12.42
CA ARG A 56 -3.93 -12.23 11.74
C ARG A 56 -3.98 -12.92 10.38
N ARG A 57 -5.00 -13.74 10.10
CA ARG A 57 -5.21 -14.34 8.77
C ARG A 57 -5.36 -13.33 7.63
N MET A 58 -5.72 -12.08 7.94
CA MET A 58 -5.86 -10.99 6.97
C MET A 58 -4.52 -10.37 6.57
N LEU A 59 -3.44 -10.65 7.31
CA LEU A 59 -2.10 -10.09 7.06
C LEU A 59 -1.16 -11.11 6.39
N ASN A 60 -1.68 -12.21 5.85
CA ASN A 60 -0.92 -13.31 5.27
C ASN A 60 -1.28 -13.55 3.81
#